data_AF-A0A726ZNV6-F1
#
_entry.id   AF-A0A726ZNV6-F1
#
_cell.length_a   1.000
_cell.length_b   1.000
_cell.length_c   1.000
_cell.angle_alpha   90.00
_cell.angle_beta   90.00
_cell.angle_gamma   90.00
#
_symmetry.space_group_name_H-M   'P 1'
#
loop_
_entity.id
_entity.type
_entity.pdbx_description
1 polymer ?
#
loop_
_entity_poly.entity_id
_entity_poly.type
_entity_poly.pdbx_seq_one_letter_code
_entity_poly.pdbx_strand_id
1 'polypeptide(L)'
;MKISSIVFEEKEMFRQMSLKFQLASFLSSFGRCVETHSERDNNVCYQVKSGFFYDMLIFISFHEETLLIIFKVDTYEQGYTLQKLSPGIAKKLSAGCETCKVEVVLENRRL
;
A
#
# COMPACT_ATOMS: atom_id res chain seq x y z
N MET A 1 -28.70 -27.42 -1.76
CA MET A 1 -27.97 -26.46 -2.62
C MET A 1 -27.10 -25.58 -1.73
N LYS A 2 -25.77 -25.74 -1.79
CA LYS A 2 -24.73 -25.01 -1.03
C LYS A 2 -23.76 -24.31 -2.00
N ILE A 3 -24.30 -23.79 -3.10
CA ILE A 3 -23.50 -23.22 -4.21
C ILE A 3 -23.11 -21.76 -3.91
N SER A 4 -23.88 -21.06 -3.08
CA SER A 4 -23.68 -19.63 -2.79
C SER A 4 -22.45 -19.34 -1.92
N SER A 5 -22.12 -20.21 -0.96
CA SER A 5 -20.99 -19.99 -0.04
C SER A 5 -19.63 -20.19 -0.72
N ILE A 6 -19.51 -21.19 -1.59
CA ILE A 6 -18.25 -21.50 -2.29
C ILE A 6 -17.87 -20.38 -3.27
N VAL A 7 -18.85 -19.85 -4.01
CA VAL A 7 -18.62 -18.76 -4.97
C VAL A 7 -18.23 -17.45 -4.26
N PHE A 8 -18.73 -17.22 -3.04
CA PHE A 8 -18.37 -16.07 -2.23
C PHE A 8 -16.92 -16.17 -1.71
N GLU A 9 -16.53 -17.33 -1.20
CA GLU A 9 -15.16 -17.59 -0.73
C GLU A 9 -14.13 -17.49 -1.86
N GLU A 10 -14.42 -18.06 -3.04
CA GLU A 10 -13.54 -17.96 -4.21
C GLU A 10 -13.38 -16.50 -4.67
N LYS A 11 -14.47 -15.74 -4.77
CA LYS A 11 -14.42 -14.31 -5.13
C LYS A 11 -13.56 -13.51 -4.16
N GLU A 12 -13.69 -13.77 -2.87
CA GLU A 12 -12.91 -13.07 -1.85
C GLU A 12 -11.42 -13.46 -1.89
N MET A 13 -11.11 -14.74 -2.15
CA MET A 13 -9.74 -15.20 -2.39
C MET A 13 -9.10 -14.54 -3.61
N PHE A 14 -9.80 -14.50 -4.75
CA PHE A 14 -9.32 -13.84 -5.96
C PHE A 14 -9.11 -12.33 -5.75
N ARG A 15 -10.00 -11.69 -4.98
CA ARG A 15 -9.89 -10.28 -4.61
C ARG A 15 -8.65 -10.00 -3.76
N GLN A 16 -8.41 -10.81 -2.73
CA GLN A 16 -7.21 -10.70 -1.90
C GLN A 16 -5.93 -10.96 -2.69
N MET A 17 -5.94 -11.90 -3.64
CA MET A 17 -4.80 -12.14 -4.54
C MET A 17 -4.54 -10.95 -5.49
N SER A 18 -5.59 -10.37 -6.06
CA SER A 18 -5.48 -9.18 -6.93
C SER A 18 -4.86 -8.00 -6.19
N LEU A 19 -5.34 -7.71 -4.98
CA LEU A 19 -4.82 -6.63 -4.15
C LEU A 19 -3.36 -6.85 -3.77
N LYS A 20 -2.99 -8.09 -3.38
CA LYS A 20 -1.60 -8.46 -3.08
C LYS A 20 -0.67 -8.25 -4.28
N PHE A 21 -1.12 -8.62 -5.49
CA PHE A 21 -0.34 -8.43 -6.71
C PHE A 21 -0.15 -6.94 -7.05
N GLN A 22 -1.22 -6.15 -6.90
CA GLN A 22 -1.16 -4.70 -7.10
C GLN A 22 -0.24 -4.00 -6.09
N LEU A 23 -0.31 -4.41 -4.82
CA LEU A 23 0.59 -3.91 -3.78
C LEU A 23 2.04 -4.28 -4.04
N ALA A 24 2.33 -5.51 -4.47
CA ALA A 24 3.68 -5.93 -4.84
C ALA A 24 4.22 -5.13 -6.04
N SER A 25 3.39 -4.95 -7.08
CA SER A 25 3.73 -4.13 -8.26
C SER A 25 3.98 -2.67 -7.85
N PHE A 26 3.13 -2.11 -7.00
CA PHE A 26 3.30 -0.79 -6.43
C PHE A 26 4.61 -0.66 -5.63
N LEU A 27 4.90 -1.57 -4.71
CA LEU A 27 6.15 -1.55 -3.92
C LEU A 27 7.39 -1.66 -4.83
N SER A 28 7.32 -2.47 -5.88
CA SER A 28 8.42 -2.62 -6.84
C SER A 28 8.75 -1.31 -7.59
N SER A 29 7.77 -0.40 -7.74
CA SER A 29 7.99 0.90 -8.37
C SER A 29 8.91 1.85 -7.58
N PHE A 30 9.13 1.56 -6.29
CA PHE A 30 10.07 2.28 -5.43
C PHE A 30 11.46 1.62 -5.39
N GLY A 31 11.67 0.54 -6.15
CA GLY A 31 12.90 -0.24 -6.17
C GLY A 31 12.87 -1.38 -5.15
N ARG A 32 14.00 -1.67 -4.51
CA ARG A 32 14.11 -2.75 -3.53
C ARG A 32 13.44 -2.35 -2.22
N CYS A 33 12.20 -2.81 -2.00
CA CYS A 33 11.52 -2.73 -0.72
C CYS A 33 11.83 -3.99 0.11
N VAL A 34 12.17 -3.82 1.38
CA VAL A 34 12.37 -4.91 2.34
C VAL A 34 11.31 -4.79 3.42
N GLU A 35 10.60 -5.87 3.69
CA GLU A 35 9.68 -5.91 4.82
C GLU A 35 10.47 -5.76 6.12
N THR A 36 10.15 -4.74 6.89
CA THR A 36 10.75 -4.47 8.19
C THR A 36 9.65 -4.67 9.22
N HIS A 37 9.50 -5.91 9.70
CA HIS A 37 8.43 -6.29 10.63
C HIS A 37 8.23 -5.25 11.74
N SER A 38 6.99 -4.79 11.89
CA SER A 38 6.55 -3.91 12.97
C SER A 38 5.16 -4.35 13.41
N GLU A 39 5.07 -5.12 14.49
CA GLU A 39 3.83 -5.59 15.14
C GLU A 39 3.10 -4.48 15.94
N ARG A 40 3.17 -3.22 15.51
CA ARG A 40 2.28 -2.18 16.04
C ARG A 40 1.18 -1.89 15.02
N ASP A 41 -0.05 -2.14 15.47
CA ASP A 41 -1.31 -1.71 14.83
C ASP A 41 -1.75 -2.49 13.57
N ASN A 42 -1.35 -3.76 13.39
CA ASN A 42 -1.68 -4.59 12.22
C ASN A 42 -1.17 -4.04 10.86
N ASN A 43 -0.11 -3.22 10.90
CA ASN A 43 0.46 -2.60 9.71
C ASN A 43 1.65 -3.39 9.19
N VAL A 44 1.70 -3.64 7.88
CA VAL A 44 2.93 -4.15 7.24
C VAL A 44 3.81 -2.95 6.91
N CYS A 45 5.06 -2.98 7.37
CA CYS A 45 6.03 -1.92 7.12
C CYS A 45 7.10 -2.39 6.14
N TYR A 46 7.37 -1.56 5.14
CA TYR A 46 8.44 -1.77 4.16
C TYR A 46 9.42 -0.61 4.22
N GLN A 47 10.72 -0.92 4.18
CA GLN A 47 11.77 0.06 3.99
C GLN A 47 12.33 -0.03 2.58
N VAL A 48 12.42 1.11 1.90
CA VAL A 48 13.07 1.22 0.59
C VAL A 48 14.59 1.23 0.78
N LYS A 49 15.30 0.33 0.10
CA LYS A 49 16.75 0.11 0.23
C LYS A 49 17.54 0.51 -1.01
N SER A 50 16.93 1.27 -1.93
CA SER A 50 17.61 1.69 -3.17
C SER A 50 16.94 2.91 -3.82
N GLY A 51 17.68 3.65 -4.64
CA GLY A 51 17.14 4.69 -5.51
C GLY A 51 16.81 5.99 -4.80
N PHE A 52 15.98 6.82 -5.43
CA PHE A 52 15.65 8.17 -4.95
C PHE A 52 14.91 8.15 -3.59
N PHE A 53 14.09 7.14 -3.35
CA PHE A 53 13.33 6.98 -2.11
C PHE A 53 14.08 6.16 -1.04
N TYR A 54 15.41 6.07 -1.11
CA TYR A 54 16.22 5.35 -0.12
C TYR A 54 15.86 5.75 1.32
N ASP A 55 15.75 4.76 2.20
CA ASP A 55 15.35 4.85 3.61
C ASP A 55 13.94 5.38 3.91
N MET A 56 13.13 5.63 2.88
CA MET A 56 11.69 5.86 3.05
C MET A 56 11.01 4.61 3.65
N LEU A 57 10.06 4.82 4.57
CA LEU A 57 9.20 3.76 5.06
C LEU A 57 7.80 3.86 4.43
N ILE A 58 7.23 2.70 4.12
CA ILE A 58 5.87 2.55 3.59
C ILE A 58 5.12 1.66 4.57
N PHE A 59 4.08 2.18 5.19
CA PHE A 59 3.17 1.41 6.03
C PHE A 59 1.91 1.13 5.24
N ILE A 60 1.47 -0.12 5.28
CA ILE A 60 0.28 -0.58 4.58
C ILE A 60 -0.62 -1.26 5.61
N SER A 61 -1.84 -0.76 5.72
CA SER A 61 -2.82 -1.20 6.70
C SER A 61 -4.14 -1.47 6.00
N PHE A 62 -4.85 -2.52 6.43
CA PHE A 62 -6.19 -2.81 5.95
C PHE A 62 -7.17 -2.72 7.12
N HIS A 63 -8.08 -1.74 7.06
CA HIS A 63 -9.08 -1.48 8.09
C HIS A 63 -10.47 -1.59 7.47
N GLU A 64 -11.22 -2.65 7.79
CA GLU A 64 -12.59 -2.92 7.29
C GLU A 64 -12.71 -2.79 5.75
N GLU A 65 -13.00 -1.59 5.25
CA GLU A 65 -13.17 -1.25 3.84
C GLU A 65 -12.16 -0.18 3.37
N THR A 66 -11.05 0.02 4.08
CA THR A 66 -10.03 1.02 3.76
C THR A 66 -8.64 0.40 3.72
N LEU A 67 -7.97 0.56 2.58
CA LEU A 67 -6.53 0.34 2.44
C LEU A 67 -5.83 1.67 2.71
N LEU A 68 -5.18 1.77 3.86
CA LEU A 68 -4.38 2.91 4.25
C LEU A 68 -2.91 2.68 3.89
N ILE A 69 -2.32 3.65 3.18
CA ILE A 69 -0.91 3.66 2.80
C ILE A 69 -0.28 4.92 3.35
N ILE A 70 0.67 4.79 4.27
CA ILE A 70 1.40 5.90 4.86
C ILE A 70 2.84 5.88 4.36
N PHE A 71 3.28 6.96 3.73
CA PHE A 71 4.68 7.16 3.40
C PHE A 71 5.35 8.02 4.48
N LYS A 72 6.42 7.51 5.08
CA LYS A 72 7.32 8.30 5.93
C LYS A 72 8.60 8.60 5.17
N VAL A 73 8.73 9.85 4.76
CA VAL A 73 9.90 10.35 4.02
C VAL A 73 10.94 10.95 4.96
N ASP A 74 12.20 10.91 4.56
CA ASP A 74 13.31 11.53 5.32
C ASP A 74 13.74 12.89 4.74
N THR A 75 13.41 13.17 3.47
CA THR A 75 13.76 14.44 2.82
C THR A 75 12.56 15.18 2.25
N TYR A 76 12.72 16.50 2.09
CA TYR A 76 11.72 17.37 1.49
C TYR A 76 11.47 17.01 0.02
N GLU A 77 12.51 16.68 -0.75
CA GLU A 77 12.43 16.33 -2.18
C GLU A 77 11.64 15.03 -2.39
N GLN A 78 11.82 14.05 -1.50
CA GLN A 78 11.03 12.82 -1.47
C GLN A 78 9.55 13.14 -1.23
N GLY A 79 9.26 13.96 -0.21
CA GLY A 79 7.90 14.39 0.12
C GLY A 79 7.22 15.15 -1.02
N TYR A 80 7.92 16.11 -1.63
CA TYR A 80 7.42 16.89 -2.76
C TYR A 80 7.13 16.02 -3.99
N THR A 81 8.02 15.08 -4.29
CA THR A 81 7.81 14.12 -5.38
C THR A 81 6.60 13.23 -5.11
N LEU A 82 6.49 12.69 -3.89
CA LEU A 82 5.36 11.83 -3.50
C LEU A 82 4.03 12.57 -3.50
N GLN A 83 3.99 13.85 -3.14
CA GLN A 83 2.78 14.67 -3.21
C GLN A 83 2.23 14.76 -4.64
N LYS A 84 3.09 14.76 -5.65
CA LYS A 84 2.68 14.74 -7.07
C LYS A 84 2.22 13.35 -7.51
N LEU A 85 2.81 12.29 -6.96
CA LEU A 85 2.52 10.91 -7.33
C LEU A 85 1.31 10.32 -6.59
N SER A 86 1.01 10.79 -5.37
CA SER A 86 0.00 10.21 -4.49
C SER A 86 -1.41 10.11 -5.10
N PRO A 87 -1.91 11.09 -5.90
CA PRO A 87 -3.22 10.95 -6.52
C PRO A 87 -3.24 9.82 -7.57
N GLY A 88 -2.13 9.66 -8.30
CA GLY A 88 -1.97 8.59 -9.29
C GLY A 88 -1.85 7.21 -8.65
N ILE A 89 -1.18 7.13 -7.49
CA ILE A 89 -1.07 5.90 -6.69
C ILE A 89 -2.44 5.48 -6.17
N ALA A 90 -3.17 6.39 -5.51
CA ALA A 90 -4.51 6.13 -5.01
C ALA A 90 -5.44 5.64 -6.14
N LYS A 91 -5.46 6.36 -7.28
CA LYS A 91 -6.28 5.97 -8.44
C LYS A 91 -5.95 4.57 -8.98
N LYS A 92 -4.67 4.22 -9.10
CA LYS A 92 -4.25 2.91 -9.62
C LYS A 92 -4.64 1.77 -8.68
N LEU A 93 -4.46 1.96 -7.38
CA LEU A 93 -4.80 0.95 -6.38
C LEU A 93 -6.31 0.82 -6.17
N SER A 94 -7.05 1.94 -6.21
CA SER A 94 -8.52 1.91 -6.17
C SER A 94 -9.11 1.18 -7.38
N ALA A 95 -8.48 1.28 -8.56
CA ALA A 95 -8.96 0.60 -9.76
C ALA A 95 -8.92 -0.94 -9.68
N GLY A 96 -8.13 -1.52 -8.76
CA GLY A 96 -8.21 -2.97 -8.47
C GLY A 96 -8.76 -3.31 -7.09
N CYS A 97 -9.27 -2.32 -6.35
CA CYS A 97 -10.01 -2.53 -5.12
C CYS A 97 -11.42 -1.91 -5.23
N GLU A 98 -12.34 -2.63 -5.87
CA GLU A 98 -13.74 -2.18 -6.06
C GLU A 98 -14.53 -2.04 -4.74
N THR A 99 -13.98 -2.57 -3.65
CA THR A 99 -14.63 -2.78 -2.35
C THR A 99 -13.87 -2.13 -1.21
N CYS A 100 -12.77 -1.44 -1.49
CA CYS A 100 -12.05 -0.69 -0.47
C CYS A 100 -11.67 0.71 -0.96
N LYS A 101 -11.87 1.69 -0.08
CA LYS A 101 -11.33 3.03 -0.24
C LYS A 101 -9.81 2.95 -0.09
N VAL A 102 -9.06 3.59 -1.00
CA VAL A 102 -7.61 3.72 -0.84
C VAL A 102 -7.31 5.10 -0.31
N GLU A 103 -6.65 5.16 0.84
CA GLU A 103 -6.18 6.40 1.44
C GLU A 103 -4.66 6.42 1.43
N VAL A 104 -4.10 7.53 0.92
CA VAL A 104 -2.66 7.74 0.85
C VAL A 104 -2.30 8.93 1.70
N VAL A 105 -1.49 8.70 2.73
CA VAL A 105 -1.02 9.71 3.68
C VAL A 105 0.49 9.90 3.50
N LEU A 106 0.91 11.16 3.57
CA LEU A 106 2.32 11.55 3.51
C LEU A 106 2.71 12.14 4.86
N GLU A 107 3.58 11.45 5.58
CA GLU A 107 4.16 11.93 6.83
C GLU A 107 5.62 12.30 6.59
N ASN A 108 5.98 13.55 6.89
CA ASN A 108 7.37 13.97 6.86
C ASN A 108 7.96 13.73 8.25
N ARG A 109 9.04 12.95 8.36
CA ARG A 109 9.67 12.67 9.67
C ARG A 109 10.28 13.91 10.34
N ARG A 110 10.46 15.02 9.60
CA ARG A 110 11.23 16.20 10.02
C ARG A 110 10.41 17.49 10.18
N LEU A 111 9.09 17.44 10.03
CA LEU A 111 8.17 18.55 10.36
C LEU A 111 7.37 18.18 11.61
#